data_AF-A0A3P6SGQ9-F1
#
_entry.id   AF-A0A3P6SGQ9-F1
#
_cell.length_a   1.000
_cell.length_b   1.000
_cell.length_c   1.000
_cell.angle_alpha   90.00
_cell.angle_beta   90.00
_cell.angle_gamma   90.00
#
_symmetry.space_group_name_H-M   'P 1'
#
loop_
_entity.id
_entity.type
_entity.pdbx_description
1 polymer ?
#
loop_
_entity_poly.entity_id
_entity_poly.type
_entity_poly.pdbx_seq_one_letter_code
_entity_poly.pdbx_strand_id
1 'polypeptide(L)'
;MKLEARINVNRCIQKALHGEHQPMISLTDTVCCSVFADDDNDEKEHCLRECITVMQIPALRNDKKLKRIKGCRRMNPLYKCFNRCVQWLHNRNEIEAVDLKQQCSVKLRMLPGKVYIGPEIK
;
A
#
# COMPACT_ATOMS: atom_id res chain seq x y z
N MET A 1 -22.28 1.40 7.32
CA MET A 1 -21.88 2.73 6.78
C MET A 1 -21.36 2.56 5.37
N LYS A 2 -21.79 3.39 4.40
CA LYS A 2 -21.32 3.32 2.99
C LYS A 2 -19.83 3.69 2.87
N LEU A 3 -19.14 3.16 1.86
CA LEU A 3 -17.70 3.38 1.63
C LEU A 3 -17.38 4.88 1.42
N GLU A 4 -18.18 5.57 0.61
CA GLU A 4 -18.05 7.01 0.35
C GLU A 4 -18.13 7.86 1.63
N ALA A 5 -19.03 7.50 2.55
CA ALA A 5 -19.15 8.15 3.85
C ALA A 5 -17.88 7.93 4.70
N ARG A 6 -17.31 6.71 4.69
CA ARG A 6 -16.02 6.42 5.34
C ARG A 6 -14.87 7.28 4.77
N ILE A 7 -14.82 7.44 3.45
CA ILE A 7 -13.80 8.26 2.76
C ILE A 7 -13.96 9.73 3.13
N ASN A 8 -15.18 10.28 3.05
CA ASN A 8 -15.46 11.67 3.36
C ASN A 8 -15.17 12.03 4.83
N VAL A 9 -15.56 11.16 5.78
CA VAL A 9 -15.26 11.36 7.21
C VAL A 9 -13.75 11.30 7.46
N ASN A 10 -13.02 10.33 6.87
CA ASN A 10 -11.55 10.27 7.02
C ASN A 10 -10.88 11.54 6.48
N ARG A 11 -11.27 11.99 5.29
CA ARG A 11 -10.74 13.22 4.67
C ARG A 11 -11.05 14.46 5.50
N CYS A 12 -12.24 14.57 6.06
CA CYS A 12 -12.64 15.67 6.95
C CYS A 12 -11.75 15.73 8.20
N ILE A 13 -11.59 14.60 8.90
CA ILE A 13 -10.75 14.52 10.11
C ILE A 13 -9.27 14.79 9.78
N GLN A 14 -8.74 14.24 8.67
CA GLN A 14 -7.36 14.53 8.25
C GLN A 14 -7.14 16.02 7.94
N LYS A 15 -8.07 16.67 7.24
CA LYS A 15 -8.01 18.12 6.98
C LYS A 15 -8.05 18.93 8.28
N ALA A 16 -8.96 18.61 9.21
CA ALA A 16 -9.11 19.32 10.47
C ALA A 16 -7.87 19.22 11.38
N LEU A 17 -7.23 18.04 11.42
CA LEU A 17 -6.07 17.80 12.29
C LEU A 17 -4.73 18.20 11.68
N HIS A 18 -4.62 18.25 10.34
CA HIS A 18 -3.32 18.36 9.67
C HIS A 18 -3.27 19.33 8.47
N GLY A 19 -4.35 20.07 8.21
CA GLY A 19 -4.45 21.02 7.10
C GLY A 19 -4.77 20.38 5.74
N GLU A 20 -5.00 21.20 4.73
CA GLU A 20 -5.43 20.73 3.40
C GLU A 20 -4.30 20.11 2.56
N HIS A 21 -3.05 20.50 2.80
CA HIS A 21 -1.90 20.07 2.01
C HIS A 21 -1.32 18.73 2.51
N GLN A 22 -2.01 17.61 2.24
CA GLN A 22 -1.48 16.24 2.42
C GLN A 22 -1.51 15.41 1.12
N PRO A 23 -0.58 15.64 0.17
CA PRO A 23 -0.67 15.12 -1.19
C PRO A 23 0.10 13.80 -1.37
N MET A 24 -0.22 12.72 -0.62
CA MET A 24 0.53 11.47 -0.79
C MET A 24 -0.22 10.16 -0.59
N ILE A 25 -1.16 10.04 0.36
CA ILE A 25 -2.00 8.84 0.51
C ILE A 25 -3.37 9.18 1.08
N SER A 26 -4.35 8.37 0.73
CA SER A 26 -5.78 8.50 1.02
C SER A 26 -6.39 7.15 1.40
N LEU A 27 -7.61 7.13 1.94
CA LEU A 27 -8.25 5.87 2.35
C LEU A 27 -8.44 4.89 1.16
N THR A 28 -8.63 5.39 -0.05
CA THR A 28 -8.79 4.55 -1.26
C THR A 28 -7.51 3.82 -1.66
N ASP A 29 -6.34 4.35 -1.30
CA ASP A 29 -5.04 3.74 -1.63
C ASP A 29 -4.75 2.49 -0.77
N THR A 30 -5.67 2.13 0.15
CA THR A 30 -5.63 0.85 0.89
C THR A 30 -5.59 -0.36 -0.07
N VAL A 31 -6.10 -0.23 -1.30
CA VAL A 31 -5.96 -1.30 -2.33
C VAL A 31 -4.49 -1.63 -2.64
N CYS A 32 -3.58 -0.66 -2.52
CA CYS A 32 -2.14 -0.88 -2.68
C CYS A 32 -1.51 -1.68 -1.54
N CYS A 33 -2.18 -1.90 -0.40
CA CYS A 33 -1.68 -2.80 0.64
C CYS A 33 -1.60 -4.26 0.16
N SER A 34 -2.35 -4.63 -0.90
CA SER A 34 -2.29 -5.97 -1.53
C SER A 34 -0.90 -6.35 -2.05
N VAL A 35 0.03 -5.40 -2.20
CA VAL A 35 1.43 -5.72 -2.54
C VAL A 35 2.17 -6.50 -1.44
N PHE A 36 1.65 -6.48 -0.20
CA PHE A 36 2.18 -7.20 0.97
C PHE A 36 1.45 -8.52 1.25
N ALA A 37 0.43 -8.89 0.47
CA ALA A 37 -0.23 -10.20 0.59
C ALA A 37 0.66 -11.32 0.04
N ASP A 38 0.50 -12.54 0.56
CA ASP A 38 1.26 -13.72 0.14
C ASP A 38 2.80 -13.55 0.18
N ASP A 39 3.30 -12.79 1.17
CA ASP A 39 4.74 -12.61 1.40
C ASP A 39 5.25 -13.58 2.46
N ASP A 40 5.98 -14.60 2.02
CA ASP A 40 6.60 -15.63 2.86
C ASP A 40 7.64 -15.05 3.85
N ASN A 41 8.13 -13.84 3.59
CA ASN A 41 9.07 -13.14 4.46
C ASN A 41 8.35 -12.23 5.49
N ASP A 42 7.01 -12.18 5.47
CA ASP A 42 6.16 -11.41 6.40
C ASP A 42 5.35 -12.36 7.28
N GLU A 43 5.95 -12.77 8.41
CA GLU A 43 5.31 -13.73 9.32
C GLU A 43 3.89 -13.31 9.70
N LYS A 44 2.94 -14.19 9.37
CA LYS A 44 1.51 -14.00 9.61
C LYS A 44 0.92 -12.79 8.89
N GLU A 45 1.50 -12.24 7.82
CA GLU A 45 0.99 -11.05 7.10
C GLU A 45 0.97 -9.75 7.97
N HIS A 46 2.00 -9.53 8.79
CA HIS A 46 2.07 -8.34 9.65
C HIS A 46 2.09 -7.03 8.84
N CYS A 47 2.88 -6.93 7.78
CA CYS A 47 2.93 -5.75 6.91
C CYS A 47 1.60 -5.47 6.20
N LEU A 48 0.87 -6.50 5.76
CA LEU A 48 -0.46 -6.34 5.16
C LEU A 48 -1.44 -5.72 6.17
N ARG A 49 -1.54 -6.30 7.38
CA ARG A 49 -2.43 -5.79 8.44
C ARG A 49 -2.02 -4.41 8.93
N GLU A 50 -0.73 -4.15 9.09
CA GLU A 50 -0.20 -2.85 9.50
C GLU A 50 -0.55 -1.79 8.45
N CYS A 51 -0.36 -2.08 7.15
CA CYS A 51 -0.74 -1.20 6.06
C CYS A 51 -2.23 -0.86 6.08
N ILE A 52 -3.10 -1.86 6.10
CA ILE A 52 -4.57 -1.66 6.14
C ILE A 52 -4.97 -0.85 7.37
N THR A 53 -4.39 -1.16 8.54
CA THR A 53 -4.67 -0.47 9.81
C THR A 53 -4.28 1.00 9.75
N VAL A 54 -3.03 1.33 9.41
CA VAL A 54 -2.56 2.73 9.45
C VAL A 54 -3.24 3.60 8.40
N MET A 55 -3.62 3.03 7.25
CA MET A 55 -4.38 3.74 6.22
C MET A 55 -5.75 4.19 6.75
N GLN A 56 -6.40 3.38 7.58
CA GLN A 56 -7.70 3.67 8.21
C GLN A 56 -7.68 4.63 9.40
N ILE A 57 -6.50 5.05 9.89
CA ILE A 57 -6.41 6.00 11.01
C ILE A 57 -6.38 7.45 10.46
N PRO A 58 -7.45 8.25 10.61
CA PRO A 58 -7.45 9.63 10.10
C PRO A 58 -6.62 10.59 10.98
N ALA A 59 -6.45 10.29 12.26
CA ALA A 59 -5.63 11.10 13.17
C ALA A 59 -4.11 10.97 12.94
N LEU A 60 -3.68 10.06 12.05
CA LEU A 60 -2.29 9.83 11.73
C LEU A 60 -1.93 10.58 10.45
N ARG A 61 -0.91 11.45 10.51
CA ARG A 61 -0.38 12.14 9.32
C ARG A 61 0.15 11.15 8.29
N ASN A 62 0.04 11.51 7.01
CA ASN A 62 0.51 10.68 5.90
C ASN A 62 2.01 10.31 5.99
N ASP A 63 2.89 11.21 6.45
CA ASP A 63 4.32 10.89 6.68
C ASP A 63 4.52 9.79 7.73
N LYS A 64 3.69 9.77 8.78
CA LYS A 64 3.73 8.76 9.84
C LYS A 64 3.15 7.42 9.41
N LYS A 65 2.04 7.44 8.63
CA LYS A 65 1.49 6.25 7.96
C LYS A 65 2.57 5.59 7.10
N LEU A 66 3.18 6.34 6.18
CA LEU A 66 4.25 5.86 5.30
C LEU A 66 5.46 5.33 6.07
N LYS A 67 5.88 6.01 7.15
CA LYS A 67 6.96 5.52 8.02
C LYS A 67 6.62 4.16 8.67
N ARG A 68 5.38 3.94 9.11
CA ARG A 68 4.93 2.66 9.68
C ARG A 68 4.90 1.54 8.61
N ILE A 69 4.33 1.81 7.43
CA ILE A 69 4.31 0.85 6.31
C ILE A 69 5.74 0.47 5.87
N LYS A 70 6.65 1.45 5.77
CA LYS A 70 8.07 1.18 5.47
C LYS A 70 8.74 0.33 6.55
N GLY A 71 8.37 0.55 7.82
CA GLY A 71 8.99 -0.04 9.00
C GLY A 71 8.40 -1.36 9.51
N CYS A 72 7.32 -1.87 8.92
CA CYS A 72 6.67 -3.13 9.36
C CYS A 72 7.62 -4.36 9.31
N ARG A 73 8.70 -4.29 8.55
CA ARG A 73 9.77 -5.30 8.49
C ARG A 73 11.13 -4.64 8.25
N ARG A 74 12.19 -5.19 8.85
CA ARG A 74 13.53 -4.58 8.92
C ARG A 74 14.10 -4.18 7.56
N MET A 75 13.84 -4.97 6.52
CA MET A 75 14.03 -4.60 5.12
C MET A 75 12.74 -4.82 4.36
N ASN A 76 12.09 -3.75 3.89
CA ASN A 76 10.84 -3.82 3.15
C ASN A 76 11.03 -3.50 1.66
N PRO A 77 11.43 -4.46 0.79
CA PRO A 77 11.51 -4.24 -0.66
C PRO A 77 10.15 -3.91 -1.28
N LEU A 78 9.06 -4.50 -0.75
CA LEU A 78 7.68 -4.29 -1.22
C LEU A 78 7.15 -2.87 -0.93
N TYR A 79 7.81 -2.10 -0.04
CA TYR A 79 7.47 -0.68 0.15
C TYR A 79 7.69 0.17 -1.12
N LYS A 80 8.67 -0.18 -1.97
CA LYS A 80 8.82 0.50 -3.28
C LYS A 80 7.63 0.22 -4.19
N CYS A 81 7.10 -1.00 -4.13
CA CYS A 81 5.90 -1.43 -4.85
C CYS A 81 4.63 -0.75 -4.37
N PHE A 82 4.47 -0.61 -3.05
CA PHE A 82 3.39 0.19 -2.47
C PHE A 82 3.39 1.62 -3.03
N ASN A 83 4.53 2.32 -2.97
CA ASN A 83 4.60 3.70 -3.47
C ASN A 83 4.31 3.82 -4.97
N ARG A 84 4.80 2.89 -5.80
CA ARG A 84 4.48 2.86 -7.24
C ARG A 84 2.98 2.70 -7.50
N CYS A 85 2.33 1.79 -6.77
CA CYS A 85 0.88 1.62 -6.86
C CYS A 85 0.12 2.90 -6.47
N VAL A 86 0.52 3.57 -5.39
CA VAL A 86 -0.08 4.85 -4.98
C VAL A 86 0.11 5.93 -6.04
N GLN A 87 1.33 6.08 -6.56
CA GLN A 87 1.63 7.04 -7.63
C GLN A 87 0.78 6.77 -8.88
N TRP A 88 0.65 5.51 -9.30
CA TRP A 88 -0.19 5.14 -10.45
C TRP A 88 -1.68 5.42 -10.21
N LEU A 89 -2.21 5.15 -9.01
CA LEU A 89 -3.60 5.49 -8.67
C LEU A 89 -3.89 6.99 -8.73
N HIS A 90 -2.90 7.83 -8.39
CA HIS A 90 -3.06 9.29 -8.41
C HIS A 90 -2.80 9.86 -9.83
N ASN A 91 -1.96 9.19 -10.63
CA ASN A 91 -1.61 9.54 -12.01
C ASN A 91 -2.54 8.88 -13.06
N ARG A 92 -3.82 8.65 -12.75
CA ARG A 92 -4.81 7.90 -13.56
C ARG A 92 -5.17 8.48 -14.96
N ASN A 93 -4.33 9.35 -15.52
CA ASN A 93 -4.37 9.78 -16.91
C ASN A 93 -3.61 8.80 -17.85
N GLU A 94 -2.79 7.89 -17.31
CA GLU A 94 -2.07 6.89 -18.11
C GLU A 94 -3.00 5.71 -18.47
N ILE A 95 -3.09 5.43 -19.79
CA ILE A 95 -4.11 4.58 -20.42
C ILE A 95 -3.91 3.07 -20.14
N GLU A 96 -2.75 2.68 -19.62
CA GLU A 96 -2.42 1.28 -19.38
C GLU A 96 -2.79 0.81 -17.97
N ALA A 97 -3.51 -0.32 -17.91
CA ALA A 97 -3.72 -1.05 -16.67
C ALA A 97 -2.39 -1.68 -16.23
N VAL A 98 -1.67 -1.02 -15.33
CA VAL A 98 -0.42 -1.54 -14.78
C VAL A 98 -0.69 -2.87 -14.08
N ASP A 99 -0.15 -3.94 -14.65
CA ASP A 99 -0.09 -5.24 -13.96
C ASP A 99 0.91 -5.12 -12.79
N LEU A 100 0.38 -4.72 -11.64
CA LEU A 100 1.11 -4.64 -10.38
C LEU A 100 1.72 -6.00 -9.97
N LYS A 101 1.24 -7.14 -10.49
CA LYS A 101 1.88 -8.45 -10.25
C LYS A 101 3.13 -8.64 -11.11
N GLN A 102 3.18 -8.11 -12.33
CA GLN A 102 4.40 -8.08 -13.15
C GLN A 102 5.42 -7.07 -12.60
N GLN A 103 5.01 -5.81 -12.34
CA GLN A 103 5.95 -4.79 -11.86
C GLN A 103 6.50 -5.05 -10.45
N CYS A 104 5.80 -5.86 -9.64
CA CYS A 104 6.22 -6.24 -8.29
C CYS A 104 6.57 -7.72 -8.24
N SER A 105 7.72 -8.03 -8.84
CA SER A 105 8.30 -9.36 -8.96
C SER A 105 8.01 -10.24 -7.74
N VAL A 106 7.33 -11.37 -7.99
CA VAL A 106 6.95 -12.36 -6.97
C VAL A 106 8.18 -12.87 -6.19
N LYS A 107 9.37 -12.81 -6.79
CA LYS A 107 10.67 -13.09 -6.14
C LYS A 107 10.90 -12.27 -4.86
N LEU A 108 10.31 -11.08 -4.72
CA LEU A 108 10.41 -10.24 -3.51
C LEU A 108 9.55 -10.72 -2.34
N ARG A 109 8.62 -11.65 -2.60
CA ARG A 109 7.71 -12.26 -1.61
C ARG A 109 8.12 -13.67 -1.21
N MET A 110 8.96 -14.33 -2.00
CA MET A 110 9.31 -15.73 -1.80
C MET A 110 10.49 -15.91 -0.86
N LEU A 111 10.48 -17.02 -0.11
CA LEU A 111 11.68 -17.50 0.59
C LEU A 111 12.68 -18.15 -0.39
N PRO A 112 13.99 -18.16 -0.09
CA PRO A 112 14.99 -18.89 -0.87
C PRO A 112 14.60 -20.36 -1.07
N GLY A 113 14.79 -20.87 -2.28
CA GLY A 113 14.50 -22.27 -2.64
C GLY A 113 13.04 -22.56 -3.03
N LYS A 114 12.10 -21.62 -2.89
CA LYS A 114 10.75 -21.78 -3.46
C LYS A 114 10.75 -21.59 -4.98
N VAL A 115 9.93 -22.38 -5.68
CA VAL A 115 9.69 -22.28 -7.12
C VAL A 115 8.42 -21.49 -7.39
N TYR A 116 8.49 -20.55 -8.32
CA TYR A 116 7.33 -19.80 -8.80
C TYR A 116 6.68 -20.55 -9.96
N ILE A 117 5.37 -20.77 -9.88
CA ILE A 117 4.57 -21.39 -10.95
C ILE A 117 3.50 -20.38 -11.36
N GLY A 118 3.66 -19.79 -12.54
CA GLY A 118 2.77 -18.74 -13.06
C GLY A 118 3.32 -18.07 -14.32
N PRO A 119 2.68 -17.00 -14.81
CA PRO A 119 3.12 -16.25 -15.99
C PRO A 119 4.55 -15.71 -15.87
N GLU A 120 5.28 -15.64 -16.98
CA GLU A 120 6.67 -15.19 -17.01
C GLU A 120 6.84 -13.80 -16.35
N ILE A 121 7.82 -13.71 -15.44
CA ILE A 121 8.20 -12.45 -14.78
C ILE A 121 9.21 -11.75 -15.68
N LYS A 122 8.75 -10.69 -16.37
CA LYS A 122 9.57 -9.77 -17.16
C LYS A 122 10.55 -8.95 -16.29
#